data_AF-A0A557NUL3-F1
#
_entry.id   AF-A0A557NUL3-F1
#
_cell.length_a   1.000
_cell.length_b   1.000
_cell.length_c   1.000
_cell.angle_alpha   90.00
_cell.angle_beta   90.00
_cell.angle_gamma   90.00
#
_symmetry.space_group_name_H-M   'P 1'
#
loop_
_entity.id
_entity.type
_entity.pdbx_description
1 polymer ?
#
loop_
_entity_poly.entity_id
_entity_poly.type
_entity_poly.pdbx_seq_one_letter_code
_entity_poly.pdbx_strand_id
1 'polypeptide(L)'
;MSKTISFKCDDWLYDQLKNQTNNTSKFIKEAIEEKLGITKPKEESEIQKLWQEINNIKAEINGNTQGITKSITGNTKVIPDKKIGNTESKLSANQLRALEVVKSIEQSLEVMSSEDKKAVLSSRYPKNEFRKRMKEVVSKDSVSKYWEKIEQGLKA
;
A
#
# COMPACT_ATOMS: atom_id res chain seq x y z
N MET A 1 5.84 20.95 23.94
CA MET A 1 5.53 21.87 25.06
C MET A 1 5.53 21.07 26.34
N SER A 2 6.44 21.33 27.28
CA SER A 2 6.47 20.63 28.57
C SER A 2 5.46 21.27 29.52
N LYS A 3 4.57 20.49 30.13
CA LYS A 3 3.61 20.96 31.15
C LYS A 3 4.12 20.52 32.52
N THR A 4 4.36 21.48 33.41
CA THR A 4 4.78 21.22 34.79
C THR A 4 3.55 21.20 35.69
N ILE A 5 3.38 20.14 36.49
CA ILE A 5 2.30 19.99 37.47
C ILE A 5 2.93 19.96 38.85
N SER A 6 2.49 20.84 39.75
CA SER A 6 2.91 20.89 41.15
C SER A 6 1.79 20.38 42.06
N PHE A 7 2.15 19.59 43.06
CA PHE A 7 1.23 19.08 44.08
C PHE A 7 1.89 19.21 45.46
N LYS A 8 1.07 19.37 46.49
CA LYS A 8 1.52 19.33 47.89
C LYS A 8 1.50 17.88 48.35
N CYS A 9 2.61 17.41 48.92
CA CYS A 9 2.68 16.11 49.60
C CYS A 9 2.87 16.33 51.10
N ASP A 10 2.36 15.41 51.91
CA ASP A 10 2.59 15.39 53.36
C ASP A 10 4.05 15.08 53.69
N ASP A 11 4.57 15.65 54.78
CA ASP A 11 5.99 15.58 55.16
C ASP A 11 6.50 14.13 55.28
N TRP A 12 5.65 13.20 55.75
CA TRP A 12 5.98 11.77 55.84
C TRP A 12 6.19 11.13 54.46
N LEU A 13 5.39 11.51 53.47
CA LEU A 13 5.51 11.01 52.10
C LEU A 13 6.75 11.61 51.41
N TYR A 14 7.07 12.87 51.73
CA TYR A 14 8.26 13.54 51.24
C TYR A 14 9.54 12.83 51.70
N ASP A 15 9.62 12.43 52.98
CA ASP A 15 10.77 11.71 53.53
C ASP A 15 10.92 10.29 52.95
N GLN A 16 9.82 9.60 52.66
CA GLN A 16 9.84 8.31 51.94
C GLN A 16 10.39 8.46 50.51
N LEU A 17 9.98 9.51 49.80
CA LEU A 17 10.34 9.76 48.40
C LEU A 17 11.77 10.29 48.23
N LYS A 18 12.27 11.07 49.21
CA LYS A 18 13.60 11.67 49.20
C LYS A 18 14.73 10.63 49.29
N ASN A 19 14.48 9.48 49.92
CA ASN A 19 15.47 8.41 50.07
C ASN A 19 15.63 7.53 48.80
N GLN A 20 14.82 7.75 47.76
CA GLN A 20 14.94 7.09 46.46
C GLN A 20 15.52 8.06 45.41
N THR A 21 16.80 8.40 45.56
CA THR A 21 17.41 9.61 44.97
C THR A 21 17.56 9.67 43.46
N ASN A 22 17.20 8.66 42.68
CA ASN A 22 17.43 8.71 41.22
C ASN A 22 16.21 8.40 40.34
N ASN A 23 15.01 8.20 40.90
CA ASN A 23 13.87 7.79 40.07
C ASN A 23 12.48 8.20 40.58
N THR A 24 12.39 9.12 41.54
CA THR A 24 11.11 9.57 42.12
C THR A 24 10.12 10.05 41.05
N SER A 25 10.60 10.78 40.04
CA SER A 25 9.78 11.24 38.91
C SER A 25 9.27 10.08 38.04
N LYS A 26 10.09 9.04 37.84
CA LYS A 26 9.71 7.84 37.09
C LYS A 26 8.64 7.04 37.84
N PHE A 27 8.82 6.84 39.13
CA PHE A 27 7.88 6.08 39.97
C PHE A 27 6.53 6.79 40.10
N ILE A 28 6.53 8.10 40.31
CA ILE A 28 5.29 8.90 40.37
C ILE A 28 4.57 8.87 39.02
N LYS A 29 5.31 8.94 37.91
CA LYS A 29 4.74 8.86 36.57
C LYS A 29 4.12 7.49 36.29
N GLU A 30 4.80 6.40 36.63
CA GLU A 30 4.30 5.02 36.45
C GLU A 30 3.05 4.77 37.32
N ALA A 31 3.04 5.22 38.58
CA ALA A 31 1.88 5.08 39.47
C ALA A 31 0.66 5.91 39.01
N ILE A 32 0.89 7.10 38.44
CA ILE A 32 -0.18 7.93 37.84
C ILE A 32 -0.73 7.24 36.57
N GLU A 33 0.15 6.70 35.72
CA GLU A 33 -0.23 5.99 34.49
C GLU A 33 -1.03 4.71 34.80
N GLU A 34 -0.66 3.96 35.84
CA GLU A 34 -1.40 2.78 36.33
C GLU A 34 -2.78 3.15 36.88
N LYS A 35 -2.88 4.20 37.72
CA LYS A 35 -4.14 4.65 38.32
C LYS A 35 -5.11 5.27 37.31
N LEU A 36 -4.59 5.89 36.24
CA LEU A 36 -5.40 6.49 35.17
C LEU A 36 -5.71 5.51 34.03
N GLY A 37 -5.24 4.26 34.10
CA GLY A 37 -5.43 3.27 33.02
C GLY A 37 -4.72 3.65 31.72
N ILE A 38 -3.72 4.54 31.77
CA ILE A 38 -2.90 4.94 30.63
C ILE A 38 -1.78 3.91 30.49
N THR A 39 -2.14 2.66 30.22
CA THR A 39 -1.16 1.70 29.71
C THR A 39 -0.76 2.18 28.32
N LYS A 40 0.54 2.37 28.05
CA LYS A 40 1.03 2.54 26.66
C LYS A 40 0.30 1.52 25.78
N PRO A 41 -0.44 1.95 24.76
CA PRO A 41 -1.30 1.04 24.03
C PRO A 41 -0.40 -0.02 23.40
N LYS A 42 -0.68 -1.29 23.72
CA LYS A 42 0.00 -2.47 23.17
C LYS A 42 0.04 -2.44 21.63
N GLU A 43 -0.88 -1.69 21.02
CA GLU A 43 -0.99 -1.35 19.61
C GLU A 43 0.24 -0.59 19.05
N GLU A 44 0.94 0.24 19.83
CA GLU A 44 2.15 0.93 19.36
C GLU A 44 3.27 -0.05 18.99
N SER A 45 3.35 -1.19 19.67
CA SER A 45 4.33 -2.24 19.36
C SER A 45 3.98 -3.00 18.08
N GLU A 46 2.70 -3.22 17.81
CA GLU A 46 2.22 -3.87 16.58
C GLU A 46 2.38 -2.94 15.37
N ILE A 47 2.05 -1.67 15.53
CA ILE A 47 2.27 -0.64 14.50
C ILE A 47 3.76 -0.51 14.17
N GLN A 48 4.65 -0.57 15.17
CA GLN A 48 6.10 -0.56 14.95
C GLN A 48 6.60 -1.82 14.22
N LYS A 49 6.06 -2.99 14.54
CA LYS A 49 6.38 -4.24 13.82
C LYS A 49 5.94 -4.16 12.35
N LEU A 50 4.73 -3.66 12.09
CA LEU A 50 4.21 -3.49 10.74
C LEU A 50 5.07 -2.50 9.92
N TRP A 51 5.51 -1.40 10.53
CA TRP A 51 6.43 -0.46 9.88
C TRP A 51 7.78 -1.11 9.52
N GLN A 52 8.29 -1.99 10.38
CA GLN A 52 9.53 -2.72 10.12
C GLN A 52 9.37 -3.72 8.96
N GLU A 53 8.24 -4.45 8.91
CA GLU A 53 7.92 -5.36 7.80
C GLU A 53 7.81 -4.63 6.47
N ILE A 54 7.12 -3.48 6.43
CA ILE A 54 7.01 -2.64 5.22
C ILE A 54 8.40 -2.23 4.72
N ASN A 55 9.30 -1.84 5.61
CA ASN A 55 10.66 -1.46 5.24
C ASN A 55 11.48 -2.64 4.72
N ASN A 56 11.32 -3.82 5.29
CA ASN A 56 11.99 -5.04 4.84
C ASN A 56 11.53 -5.44 3.43
N ILE A 57 10.22 -5.44 3.18
CA ILE A 57 9.63 -5.71 1.85
C ILE A 57 10.15 -4.69 0.82
N LYS A 58 10.23 -3.42 1.20
CA LYS A 58 10.76 -2.35 0.31
C LYS A 58 12.24 -2.57 -0.05
N ALA A 59 13.05 -3.04 0.90
CA ALA A 59 14.44 -3.38 0.66
C ALA A 59 14.58 -4.61 -0.25
N GLU A 60 13.74 -5.62 -0.07
CA GLU A 60 13.71 -6.83 -0.89
C GLU A 60 13.32 -6.52 -2.34
N ILE A 61 12.29 -5.69 -2.56
CA ILE A 61 11.90 -5.23 -3.90
C ILE A 61 13.05 -4.49 -4.57
N ASN A 62 13.71 -3.58 -3.87
CA ASN A 62 14.86 -2.86 -4.41
C ASN A 62 16.03 -3.79 -4.76
N GLY A 63 16.31 -4.78 -3.91
CA GLY A 63 17.35 -5.80 -4.15
C GLY A 63 17.04 -6.69 -5.36
N ASN A 64 15.79 -7.18 -5.46
CA ASN A 64 15.34 -8.00 -6.60
C ASN A 64 15.34 -7.21 -7.92
N THR A 65 14.98 -5.93 -7.88
CA THR A 65 15.06 -5.05 -9.05
C THR A 65 16.50 -4.85 -9.52
N GLN A 66 17.46 -4.74 -8.59
CA GLN A 66 18.89 -4.69 -8.92
C GLN A 66 19.46 -6.02 -9.42
N GLY A 67 18.89 -7.16 -8.99
CA GLY A 67 19.22 -8.48 -9.50
C GLY A 67 18.80 -8.67 -10.96
N ILE A 68 17.57 -8.25 -11.29
CA ILE A 68 17.04 -8.32 -12.66
C ILE A 68 17.82 -7.39 -13.60
N THR A 69 18.20 -6.18 -13.17
CA THR A 69 18.98 -5.27 -14.03
C THR A 69 20.38 -5.79 -14.33
N LYS A 70 21.03 -6.50 -13.39
CA LYS A 70 22.35 -7.13 -13.62
C LYS A 70 22.29 -8.36 -14.55
N SER A 71 21.23 -9.14 -14.50
CA SER A 71 21.06 -10.31 -15.40
C SER A 71 20.76 -9.91 -16.85
N ILE A 72 20.15 -8.74 -17.09
CA ILE A 72 19.84 -8.25 -18.44
C ILE A 72 21.10 -7.70 -19.15
N THR A 73 22.08 -7.16 -18.41
CA THR A 73 23.31 -6.57 -19.01
C THR A 73 24.25 -7.60 -19.66
N GLY A 74 24.09 -8.89 -19.39
CA GLY A 74 24.97 -9.94 -19.92
C GLY A 74 24.61 -10.45 -21.32
N ASN A 75 23.38 -10.25 -21.78
CA ASN A 75 22.85 -10.91 -22.97
C ASN A 75 22.11 -9.93 -23.89
N THR A 76 22.79 -8.99 -24.51
CA THR A 76 22.31 -8.43 -25.79
C THR A 76 23.43 -7.77 -26.60
N LYS A 77 23.87 -8.46 -27.66
CA LYS A 77 24.52 -7.84 -28.82
C LYS A 77 23.45 -7.08 -29.61
N VAL A 78 23.46 -5.74 -29.57
CA VAL A 78 22.70 -4.87 -30.50
C VAL A 78 23.52 -3.58 -30.71
N ILE A 79 24.22 -3.44 -31.84
CA ILE A 79 23.96 -2.51 -32.98
C ILE A 79 24.05 -1.01 -32.57
N PRO A 80 24.89 -0.19 -33.23
CA PRO A 80 25.41 1.06 -32.66
C PRO A 80 24.45 2.26 -32.72
N ASP A 81 24.54 3.02 -31.62
CA ASP A 81 24.42 4.48 -31.44
C ASP A 81 23.14 5.22 -31.83
N LYS A 82 22.30 5.46 -30.81
CA LYS A 82 21.67 6.77 -30.62
C LYS A 82 21.55 7.13 -29.14
N LYS A 83 22.51 7.95 -28.68
CA LYS A 83 22.55 8.78 -27.45
C LYS A 83 21.56 8.42 -26.34
N ILE A 84 22.04 7.67 -25.35
CA ILE A 84 21.41 7.45 -24.05
C ILE A 84 21.54 8.75 -23.24
N GLY A 85 20.48 9.54 -23.21
CA GLY A 85 20.27 10.54 -22.15
C GLY A 85 19.42 9.90 -21.07
N ASN A 86 19.84 9.99 -19.81
CA ASN A 86 19.01 9.70 -18.64
C ASN A 86 17.59 10.27 -18.85
N THR A 87 16.61 9.40 -19.09
CA THR A 87 15.21 9.80 -19.17
C THR A 87 14.44 8.82 -18.31
N GLU A 88 13.94 9.31 -17.18
CA GLU A 88 12.64 8.87 -16.68
C GLU A 88 11.71 8.86 -17.88
N SER A 89 11.41 7.67 -18.42
CA SER A 89 10.58 7.52 -19.59
C SER A 89 9.17 7.93 -19.19
N LYS A 90 8.88 9.23 -19.28
CA LYS A 90 7.51 9.73 -19.19
C LYS A 90 6.69 8.94 -20.18
N LEU A 91 5.74 8.17 -19.68
CA LEU A 91 4.77 7.47 -20.52
C LEU A 91 4.15 8.49 -21.47
N SER A 92 4.12 8.15 -22.76
CA SER A 92 3.44 8.97 -23.75
C SER A 92 1.96 9.10 -23.38
N ALA A 93 1.31 10.18 -23.80
CA ALA A 93 -0.11 10.39 -23.56
C ALA A 93 -0.99 9.22 -24.06
N ASN A 94 -0.55 8.52 -25.11
CA ASN A 94 -1.23 7.33 -25.62
C ASN A 94 -1.08 6.13 -24.68
N GLN A 95 0.10 5.96 -24.07
CA GLN A 95 0.32 4.91 -23.07
C GLN A 95 -0.48 5.17 -21.79
N LEU A 96 -0.54 6.42 -21.32
CA LEU A 96 -1.35 6.80 -20.16
C LEU A 96 -2.84 6.50 -20.39
N ARG A 97 -3.40 6.92 -21.53
CA ARG A 97 -4.78 6.59 -21.91
C ARG A 97 -5.04 5.08 -21.98
N ALA A 98 -4.09 4.30 -22.50
CA ALA A 98 -4.21 2.86 -22.55
C ALA A 98 -4.24 2.23 -21.14
N LEU A 99 -3.44 2.74 -20.21
CA LEU A 99 -3.44 2.29 -18.82
C LEU A 99 -4.74 2.64 -18.09
N GLU A 100 -5.28 3.83 -18.29
CA GLU A 100 -6.57 4.23 -17.72
C GLU A 100 -7.72 3.32 -18.17
N VAL A 101 -7.71 2.95 -19.46
CA VAL A 101 -8.69 2.00 -20.02
C VAL A 101 -8.57 0.64 -19.37
N VAL A 102 -7.35 0.11 -19.25
CA VAL A 102 -7.11 -1.20 -18.60
C VAL A 102 -7.55 -1.17 -17.13
N LYS A 103 -7.18 -0.12 -16.41
CA LYS A 103 -7.56 0.06 -15.00
C LYS A 103 -9.09 0.09 -14.83
N SER A 104 -9.81 0.78 -15.72
CA SER A 104 -11.28 0.85 -15.68
C SER A 104 -11.92 -0.53 -15.91
N ILE A 105 -11.33 -1.34 -16.80
CA ILE A 105 -11.76 -2.71 -17.07
C ILE A 105 -11.54 -3.60 -15.84
N GLU A 106 -10.35 -3.55 -15.24
CA GLU A 106 -10.00 -4.35 -14.06
C GLU A 106 -10.91 -4.03 -12.88
N GLN A 107 -11.11 -2.75 -12.57
CA GLN A 107 -12.03 -2.30 -11.53
C GLN A 107 -13.46 -2.81 -11.76
N SER A 108 -13.91 -2.83 -13.01
CA SER A 108 -15.25 -3.33 -13.34
C SER A 108 -15.36 -4.85 -13.13
N LEU A 109 -14.30 -5.60 -13.43
CA LEU A 109 -14.25 -7.04 -13.20
C LEU A 109 -14.21 -7.40 -11.70
N GLU A 110 -13.56 -6.57 -10.89
CA GLU A 110 -13.51 -6.72 -9.42
C GLU A 110 -14.86 -6.45 -8.75
N VAL A 111 -15.60 -5.46 -9.24
CA VAL A 111 -16.92 -5.08 -8.69
C VAL A 111 -18.04 -5.99 -9.19
N MET A 112 -17.86 -6.68 -10.33
CA MET A 112 -18.87 -7.58 -10.89
C MET A 112 -19.04 -8.86 -10.06
N SER A 113 -20.29 -9.21 -9.77
CA SER A 113 -20.67 -10.47 -9.12
C SER A 113 -20.35 -11.68 -10.00
N SER A 114 -20.22 -12.87 -9.38
CA SER A 114 -19.97 -14.12 -10.10
C SER A 114 -21.11 -14.47 -11.08
N GLU A 115 -22.34 -14.13 -10.70
CA GLU A 115 -23.55 -14.30 -11.51
C GLU A 115 -23.51 -13.39 -12.73
N ASP A 116 -23.14 -12.12 -12.55
CA ASP A 116 -23.02 -11.15 -13.64
C ASP A 116 -21.92 -11.55 -14.62
N LYS A 117 -20.77 -12.02 -14.12
CA LYS A 117 -19.67 -12.53 -14.97
C LYS A 117 -20.15 -13.67 -15.85
N LYS A 118 -20.87 -14.65 -15.28
CA LYS A 118 -21.46 -15.76 -16.03
C LYS A 118 -22.52 -15.28 -17.03
N ALA A 119 -23.36 -14.34 -16.64
CA ALA A 119 -24.39 -13.77 -17.52
C ALA A 119 -23.76 -13.11 -18.76
N VAL A 120 -22.68 -12.35 -18.58
CA VAL A 120 -21.92 -11.74 -19.68
C VAL A 120 -21.33 -12.81 -20.61
N LEU A 121 -20.70 -13.84 -20.07
CA LEU A 121 -20.11 -14.93 -20.87
C LEU A 121 -21.16 -15.74 -21.63
N SER A 122 -22.34 -15.95 -21.03
CA SER A 122 -23.45 -16.70 -21.64
C SER A 122 -24.24 -15.91 -22.70
N SER A 123 -23.98 -14.61 -22.83
CA SER A 123 -24.68 -13.75 -23.78
C SER A 123 -24.34 -14.09 -25.23
N ARG A 124 -25.29 -13.85 -26.14
CA ARG A 124 -25.05 -13.90 -27.60
C ARG A 124 -23.96 -12.92 -28.05
N TYR A 125 -23.80 -11.80 -27.34
CA TYR A 125 -22.79 -10.78 -27.64
C TYR A 125 -22.02 -10.35 -26.38
N PRO A 126 -21.09 -11.19 -25.88
CA PRO A 126 -20.42 -10.99 -24.60
C PRO A 126 -19.68 -9.65 -24.49
N LYS A 127 -18.96 -9.26 -25.55
CA LYS A 127 -18.22 -7.98 -25.62
C LYS A 127 -19.13 -6.77 -25.42
N ASN A 128 -20.33 -6.82 -26.02
CA ASN A 128 -21.28 -5.72 -25.93
C ASN A 128 -21.98 -5.67 -24.57
N GLU A 129 -22.33 -6.84 -24.02
CA GLU A 129 -22.94 -6.92 -22.70
C GLU A 129 -21.99 -6.49 -21.58
N PHE A 130 -20.71 -6.86 -21.67
CA PHE A 130 -19.68 -6.37 -20.77
C PHE A 130 -19.60 -4.84 -20.79
N ARG A 131 -19.58 -4.24 -21.99
CA ARG A 131 -19.53 -2.78 -22.15
C ARG A 131 -20.76 -2.08 -21.54
N LYS A 132 -21.95 -2.65 -21.69
CA LYS A 132 -23.17 -2.14 -21.06
C LYS A 132 -23.10 -2.21 -19.54
N ARG A 133 -22.59 -3.32 -18.98
CA ARG A 133 -22.36 -3.47 -17.53
C ARG A 133 -21.41 -2.39 -16.99
N MET A 134 -20.39 -2.04 -17.77
CA MET A 134 -19.47 -0.94 -17.50
C MET A 134 -20.06 0.47 -17.75
N LYS A 135 -21.36 0.60 -18.03
CA LYS A 135 -22.01 1.89 -18.38
C LYS A 135 -21.31 2.64 -19.52
N GLU A 136 -20.73 1.90 -20.46
CA GLU A 136 -20.05 2.44 -21.64
C GLU A 136 -18.83 3.35 -21.36
N VAL A 137 -18.20 3.19 -20.19
CA VAL A 137 -16.99 3.95 -19.82
C VAL A 137 -15.84 3.72 -20.81
N VAL A 138 -15.78 2.55 -21.45
CA VAL A 138 -14.74 2.19 -22.43
C VAL A 138 -15.32 2.01 -23.82
N SER A 139 -14.53 2.41 -24.83
CA SER A 139 -14.92 2.29 -26.23
C SER A 139 -15.10 0.83 -26.66
N LYS A 140 -15.90 0.61 -27.71
CA LYS A 140 -16.07 -0.72 -28.33
C LYS A 140 -14.74 -1.34 -28.75
N ASP A 141 -13.85 -0.51 -29.29
CA ASP A 141 -12.57 -0.95 -29.82
C ASP A 141 -11.60 -1.33 -28.70
N SER A 142 -11.64 -0.59 -27.59
CA SER A 142 -10.90 -0.93 -26.36
C SER A 142 -11.32 -2.29 -25.81
N VAL A 143 -12.63 -2.53 -25.66
CA VAL A 143 -13.14 -3.83 -25.19
C VAL A 143 -12.71 -4.95 -26.13
N SER A 144 -12.77 -4.72 -27.44
CA SER A 144 -12.37 -5.71 -28.44
C SER A 144 -10.88 -6.02 -28.36
N LYS A 145 -10.04 -4.99 -28.19
CA LYS A 145 -8.59 -5.10 -28.07
C LYS A 145 -8.15 -5.84 -26.81
N TYR A 146 -8.84 -5.63 -25.69
CA TYR A 146 -8.50 -6.24 -24.40
C TYR A 146 -9.37 -7.46 -24.05
N TRP A 147 -10.16 -7.99 -25.00
CA TRP A 147 -11.15 -9.01 -24.73
C TRP A 147 -10.58 -10.30 -24.14
N GLU A 148 -9.42 -10.76 -24.61
CA GLU A 148 -8.81 -12.00 -24.08
C GLU A 148 -8.54 -11.91 -22.57
N LYS A 149 -8.04 -10.75 -22.12
CA LYS A 149 -7.81 -10.49 -20.69
C LYS A 149 -9.11 -10.36 -19.92
N ILE A 150 -10.09 -9.66 -20.50
CA ILE A 150 -11.44 -9.52 -19.92
C ILE A 150 -12.06 -10.91 -19.73
N GLU A 151 -12.02 -11.74 -20.75
CA GLU A 151 -12.60 -13.08 -20.75
C GLU A 151 -11.96 -13.98 -19.68
N GLN A 152 -10.64 -13.89 -19.49
CA GLN A 152 -9.95 -14.58 -18.39
C GLN A 152 -10.46 -14.09 -17.02
N GLY A 153 -10.60 -12.78 -16.83
CA GLY A 153 -11.12 -12.21 -15.58
C GLY A 153 -12.62 -12.46 -15.33
N LEU A 154 -13.39 -12.74 -16.38
CA LEU A 154 -14.79 -13.17 -16.27
C LEU A 154 -14.91 -14.67 -15.91
N LYS A 155 -13.92 -15.49 -16.27
CA LYS A 155 -13.87 -16.92 -15.95
C LYS A 155 -13.27 -17.21 -14.56
N ALA A 156 -12.52 -16.24 -14.02
CA ALA A 156 -11.96 -16.25 -12.66
C ALA A 156 -13.03 -15.89 -11.63
#